data_AF-A0A4D9CS66-F1
#
_entry.id   AF-A0A4D9CS66-F1
#
_cell.length_a   1.000
_cell.length_b   1.000
_cell.length_c   1.000
_cell.angle_alpha   90.00
_cell.angle_beta   90.00
_cell.angle_gamma   90.00
#
_symmetry.space_group_name_H-M   'P 1'
#
loop_
_entity.id
_entity.type
_entity.pdbx_description
1 polymer ?
#
loop_
_entity_poly.entity_id
_entity_poly.type
_entity_poly.pdbx_seq_one_letter_code
_entity_poly.pdbx_strand_id
1 'polypeptide(L)'
;MIRALTLHEILTGRLGDSVLAALVYNHEGALLGAAAVPPAPPSPEENPTPPTDMPSRPTVLQAQATAAITSHIWDTYGGVGSLVSEPAAGGRWEGGRERQRALETMILEMEGARLVVAPAGPQYLVCLVGSEKAEVGMLMAKAQALGAYLRDGFGQLQAAG
;
A
#
# COMPACT_ATOMS: atom_id res chain seq x y z
N MET A 1 8.62 -1.83 19.44
CA MET A 1 9.49 -1.61 18.25
C MET A 1 9.36 -2.82 17.32
N ILE A 2 8.70 -2.71 16.16
CA ILE A 2 8.77 -3.78 15.12
C ILE A 2 10.23 -3.86 14.67
N ARG A 3 10.80 -5.07 14.67
CA ARG A 3 12.10 -5.29 14.06
C ARG A 3 11.93 -5.11 12.55
N ALA A 4 12.67 -4.17 11.98
CA ALA A 4 12.63 -3.86 10.54
C ALA A 4 12.82 -5.10 9.65
N LEU A 5 13.61 -6.08 10.11
CA LEU A 5 13.79 -7.39 9.46
C LEU A 5 12.49 -8.17 9.31
N THR A 6 11.66 -8.23 10.35
CA THR A 6 10.40 -8.98 10.33
C THR A 6 9.37 -8.34 9.40
N LEU A 7 9.32 -7.00 9.33
CA LEU A 7 8.43 -6.30 8.40
C LEU A 7 8.82 -6.63 6.94
N HIS A 8 10.11 -6.60 6.62
CA HIS A 8 10.58 -6.94 5.27
C HIS A 8 10.22 -8.39 4.89
N GLU A 9 10.42 -9.36 5.79
CA GLU A 9 10.04 -10.77 5.57
C GLU A 9 8.54 -10.92 5.31
N ILE A 10 7.69 -10.22 6.09
CA ILE A 10 6.23 -10.22 5.90
C ILE A 10 5.86 -9.70 4.51
N LEU A 11 6.49 -8.60 4.06
CA LEU A 11 6.20 -8.00 2.76
C LEU A 11 6.68 -8.86 1.60
N THR A 12 7.88 -9.44 1.72
CA THR A 12 8.44 -10.36 0.71
C THR A 12 7.56 -11.59 0.54
N GLY A 13 6.98 -12.12 1.62
CA GLY A 13 6.03 -13.24 1.57
C GLY A 13 4.70 -12.93 0.85
N ARG A 14 4.46 -11.68 0.43
CA ARG A 14 3.26 -11.27 -0.34
C ARG A 14 3.54 -11.03 -1.82
N LEU A 15 4.80 -11.09 -2.22
CA LEU A 15 5.21 -10.99 -3.62
C LEU A 15 4.85 -12.26 -4.38
N GLY A 16 4.70 -12.16 -5.70
CA GLY A 16 4.27 -13.27 -6.55
C GLY A 16 2.77 -13.22 -6.92
N ASP A 17 2.34 -14.12 -7.78
CA ASP A 17 0.98 -14.15 -8.38
C ASP A 17 0.52 -12.75 -8.84
N SER A 18 1.34 -12.13 -9.69
CA SER A 18 1.10 -10.81 -10.24
C SER A 18 1.28 -9.62 -9.28
N VAL A 19 1.68 -9.83 -8.02
CA VAL A 19 2.17 -8.77 -7.10
C VAL A 19 3.67 -8.55 -7.34
N LEU A 20 4.03 -7.35 -7.78
CA LEU A 20 5.38 -6.92 -8.10
C LEU A 20 6.07 -6.25 -6.91
N ALA A 21 5.34 -5.49 -6.09
CA ALA A 21 5.87 -4.85 -4.90
C ALA A 21 4.82 -4.66 -3.81
N ALA A 22 5.28 -4.52 -2.58
CA ALA A 22 4.48 -4.20 -1.40
C ALA A 22 5.16 -3.11 -0.58
N LEU A 23 4.40 -2.10 -0.17
CA LEU A 23 4.87 -0.91 0.53
C LEU A 23 4.04 -0.68 1.79
N VAL A 24 4.67 -0.24 2.87
CA VAL A 24 4.02 0.21 4.11
C VAL A 24 4.55 1.59 4.46
N TYR A 25 3.65 2.53 4.72
CA TYR A 25 3.97 3.94 4.96
C TYR A 25 2.92 4.60 5.85
N ASN A 26 3.22 5.77 6.40
CA ASN A 26 2.26 6.56 7.16
C ASN A 26 1.44 7.50 6.24
N HIS A 27 0.43 8.19 6.78
CA HIS A 27 -0.37 9.16 6.01
C HIS A 27 0.45 10.35 5.46
N GLU A 28 1.57 10.69 6.11
CA GLU A 28 2.50 11.72 5.62
C GLU A 28 3.34 11.25 4.42
N GLY A 29 3.21 9.99 4.01
CA GLY A 29 3.98 9.41 2.90
C GLY A 29 5.37 8.92 3.29
N ALA A 30 5.70 8.90 4.58
CA ALA A 30 6.96 8.37 5.07
C ALA A 30 6.99 6.85 4.96
N LEU A 31 7.91 6.34 4.14
CA LEU A 31 8.08 4.91 3.90
C LEU A 31 8.65 4.19 5.13
N LEU A 32 7.94 3.19 5.62
CA LEU A 32 8.32 2.36 6.76
C LEU A 32 8.95 1.03 6.33
N GLY A 33 8.53 0.51 5.18
CA GLY A 33 9.14 -0.66 4.56
C GLY A 33 8.62 -0.95 3.16
N ALA A 34 9.46 -1.61 2.38
CA ALA A 34 9.14 -2.02 1.02
C ALA A 34 9.76 -3.40 0.72
N ALA A 35 9.10 -4.14 -0.16
CA ALA A 35 9.63 -5.33 -0.80
C ALA A 35 9.19 -5.32 -2.28
N ALA A 36 10.05 -5.80 -3.17
CA ALA A 36 9.78 -5.89 -4.59
C ALA A 36 10.36 -7.19 -5.15
N VAL A 37 9.71 -7.73 -6.19
CA VAL A 37 10.22 -8.89 -6.93
C VAL A 37 11.52 -8.46 -7.60
N PRO A 38 12.64 -9.16 -7.38
CA PRO A 38 13.90 -8.83 -8.05
C PRO A 38 13.72 -8.99 -9.57
N PRO A 39 14.33 -8.11 -10.38
CA PRO A 39 14.29 -8.27 -11.83
C PRO A 39 14.85 -9.63 -12.22
N ALA A 40 14.23 -10.28 -13.21
CA ALA A 40 14.71 -11.56 -13.72
C ALA A 40 16.18 -11.41 -14.17
N PRO A 41 17.06 -12.39 -13.87
CA PRO A 41 18.42 -12.36 -14.39
C PRO A 41 18.38 -12.30 -15.92
N PRO A 42 19.28 -11.54 -16.57
CA PRO A 42 19.34 -11.51 -18.02
C PRO A 42 19.62 -12.93 -18.55
N SER A 43 18.87 -13.34 -19.58
CA SER A 43 19.07 -14.63 -20.25
C SER A 43 20.52 -14.76 -20.73
N PRO A 44 21.16 -15.95 -20.62
CA PRO A 44 22.60 -16.12 -20.88
C PRO A 44 23.05 -15.96 -22.36
N GLU A 45 22.22 -15.45 -23.26
CA GLU A 45 22.55 -15.28 -24.69
C GLU A 45 22.95 -13.85 -25.11
N GLU A 46 22.99 -12.88 -24.20
CA GLU A 46 23.58 -11.56 -24.49
C GLU A 46 24.82 -11.31 -23.62
N ASN A 47 25.99 -11.56 -24.22
CA ASN A 47 27.34 -11.06 -23.93
C ASN A 47 27.62 -10.47 -22.52
N PRO A 48 28.54 -11.04 -21.70
CA PRO A 48 28.66 -10.70 -20.29
C PRO A 48 29.39 -9.36 -20.08
N THR A 49 28.67 -8.30 -19.72
CA THR A 49 29.22 -7.26 -18.85
C THR A 49 29.00 -7.66 -17.38
N PRO A 50 29.99 -7.49 -16.50
CA PRO A 50 29.91 -8.00 -15.12
C PRO A 50 28.80 -7.27 -14.35
N PRO A 51 27.98 -7.99 -13.55
CA PRO A 51 26.93 -7.36 -12.75
C PRO A 51 27.59 -6.67 -11.54
N THR A 52 27.96 -5.41 -11.72
CA THR A 52 28.26 -4.51 -10.59
C THR A 52 27.02 -3.66 -10.36
N ASP A 53 25.97 -4.25 -9.79
CA ASP A 53 24.88 -3.46 -9.24
C ASP A 53 24.46 -4.04 -7.91
N MET A 54 24.88 -3.32 -6.85
CA MET A 54 24.13 -3.23 -5.61
C MET A 54 22.63 -3.04 -5.92
N PRO A 55 21.69 -3.41 -5.02
CA PRO A 55 20.27 -3.10 -5.22
C PRO A 55 20.15 -1.63 -5.58
N SER A 56 19.73 -1.38 -6.82
CA SER A 56 19.98 -0.09 -7.46
C SER A 56 19.17 0.97 -6.72
N ARG A 57 19.87 2.01 -6.24
CA ARG A 57 19.33 3.26 -5.66
C ARG A 57 17.98 3.75 -6.24
N PRO A 58 17.63 3.57 -7.53
CA PRO A 58 16.29 3.84 -8.07
C PRO A 58 15.11 3.17 -7.32
N THR A 59 15.23 1.97 -6.76
CA THR A 59 14.05 1.24 -6.24
C THR A 59 13.50 1.81 -4.94
N VAL A 60 14.36 2.31 -4.05
CA VAL A 60 13.95 2.92 -2.78
C VAL A 60 13.35 4.31 -3.01
N LEU A 61 13.96 5.10 -3.90
CA LEU A 61 13.43 6.42 -4.27
C LEU A 61 12.05 6.30 -4.95
N GLN A 62 11.89 5.31 -5.84
CA GLN A 62 10.60 5.01 -6.44
C GLN A 62 9.56 4.62 -5.39
N ALA A 63 9.92 3.73 -4.45
CA ALA A 63 9.03 3.35 -3.35
C ALA A 63 8.61 4.54 -2.47
N GLN A 64 9.54 5.45 -2.16
CA GLN A 64 9.26 6.68 -1.41
C GLN A 64 8.34 7.62 -2.19
N ALA A 65 8.60 7.81 -3.49
CA ALA A 65 7.75 8.63 -4.34
C ALA A 65 6.34 8.04 -4.44
N THR A 66 6.21 6.72 -4.67
CA THR A 66 4.92 6.04 -4.68
C THR A 66 4.18 6.21 -3.36
N ALA A 67 4.86 6.04 -2.22
CA ALA A 67 4.25 6.24 -0.89
C ALA A 67 3.73 7.67 -0.72
N ALA A 68 4.53 8.69 -1.03
CA ALA A 68 4.12 10.09 -0.93
C ALA A 68 2.95 10.46 -1.85
N ILE A 69 2.98 9.98 -3.10
CA ILE A 69 1.90 10.24 -4.06
C ILE A 69 0.62 9.55 -3.61
N THR A 70 0.68 8.27 -3.28
CA THR A 70 -0.50 7.50 -2.92
C THR A 70 -1.08 7.91 -1.57
N SER A 71 -0.28 8.35 -0.59
CA SER A 71 -0.79 8.90 0.67
C SER A 71 -1.51 10.22 0.44
N HIS A 72 -0.98 11.09 -0.41
CA HIS A 72 -1.64 12.36 -0.75
C HIS A 72 -2.99 12.15 -1.44
N ILE A 73 -3.06 11.21 -2.40
CA ILE A 73 -4.31 10.85 -3.06
C ILE A 73 -5.30 10.26 -2.05
N TRP A 74 -4.83 9.34 -1.20
CA TRP A 74 -5.66 8.73 -0.15
C TRP A 74 -6.29 9.79 0.76
N ASP A 75 -5.50 10.73 1.27
CA ASP A 75 -5.98 11.78 2.17
C ASP A 75 -6.96 12.72 1.47
N THR A 76 -6.71 13.04 0.19
CA THR A 76 -7.63 13.84 -0.62
C THR A 76 -9.00 13.17 -0.73
N TYR A 77 -9.05 11.89 -1.08
CA TYR A 77 -10.32 11.16 -1.18
C TYR A 77 -10.95 10.83 0.18
N GLY A 78 -10.14 10.60 1.22
CA GLY A 78 -10.62 10.43 2.59
C GLY A 78 -11.30 11.69 3.12
N GLY A 79 -10.71 12.87 2.86
CA GLY A 79 -11.30 14.16 3.20
C GLY A 79 -12.56 14.47 2.40
N VAL A 80 -12.54 14.27 1.08
CA VAL A 80 -13.72 14.52 0.22
C VAL A 80 -14.86 13.54 0.50
N GLY A 81 -14.57 12.27 0.75
CA GLY A 81 -15.58 11.26 1.11
C GLY A 81 -16.31 11.61 2.41
N SER A 82 -15.63 12.27 3.34
CA SER A 82 -16.25 12.82 4.54
C SER A 82 -17.23 13.95 4.23
N LEU A 83 -16.89 14.87 3.32
CA LEU A 83 -17.72 16.02 2.95
C LEU A 83 -18.95 15.61 2.12
N VAL A 84 -18.81 14.61 1.25
CA VAL A 84 -19.93 14.06 0.45
C VAL A 84 -20.93 13.29 1.33
N SER A 85 -20.46 12.80 2.49
CA SER A 85 -21.30 12.11 3.48
C SER A 85 -21.91 13.07 4.52
N GLU A 86 -21.72 14.38 4.40
CA GLU A 86 -22.44 15.34 5.24
C GLU A 86 -23.83 15.61 4.63
N PRO A 87 -24.91 15.43 5.39
CA PRO A 87 -26.24 15.72 4.87
C PRO A 87 -26.36 17.23 4.74
N ALA A 88 -26.80 17.70 3.56
CA ALA A 88 -27.14 19.09 3.35
C ALA A 88 -28.04 19.58 4.50
N ALA A 89 -27.54 20.54 5.27
CA ALA A 89 -28.25 21.12 6.40
C ALA A 89 -29.61 21.67 5.93
N GLY A 90 -30.69 20.92 6.19
CA GLY A 90 -32.05 21.33 5.79
C GLY A 90 -33.13 20.26 5.78
N GLY A 91 -32.82 18.96 5.91
CA GLY A 91 -33.83 17.89 5.92
C GLY A 91 -33.84 17.10 7.21
N ARG A 92 -34.87 17.27 8.03
CA ARG A 92 -35.12 16.48 9.25
C ARG A 92 -35.35 15.00 8.88
N TRP A 93 -34.30 14.18 8.99
CA TRP A 93 -34.41 12.73 9.01
C TRP A 93 -34.08 12.23 10.42
N GLU A 94 -35.12 11.85 11.16
CA GLU A 94 -34.98 11.04 12.37
C GLU A 94 -34.65 9.60 11.94
N GLY A 95 -33.49 9.09 12.36
CA GLY A 95 -33.21 7.64 12.35
C GLY A 95 -32.10 7.18 11.41
N GLY A 96 -30.88 7.66 11.59
CA GLY A 96 -29.69 7.00 11.06
C GLY A 96 -28.43 7.73 11.51
N ARG A 97 -27.65 7.14 12.42
CA ARG A 97 -26.27 7.60 12.66
C ARG A 97 -25.52 7.44 11.34
N GLU A 98 -25.37 8.52 10.59
CA GLU A 98 -24.56 8.57 9.39
C GLU A 98 -23.11 8.32 9.82
N ARG A 99 -22.70 7.04 9.77
CA ARG A 99 -21.30 6.65 9.97
C ARG A 99 -20.55 7.27 8.81
N GLN A 100 -19.81 8.33 9.09
CA GLN A 100 -18.73 8.84 8.25
C GLN A 100 -17.96 7.62 7.71
N ARG A 101 -18.19 7.26 6.44
CA ARG A 101 -17.62 6.05 5.86
C ARG A 101 -16.18 6.38 5.51
N ALA A 102 -15.25 5.90 6.35
CA ALA A 102 -13.83 6.02 6.07
C ALA A 102 -13.50 5.30 4.76
N LEU A 103 -12.54 5.86 4.00
CA LEU A 103 -12.03 5.21 2.79
C LEU A 103 -11.48 3.83 3.16
N GLU A 104 -12.02 2.77 2.54
CA GLU A 104 -11.66 1.39 2.90
C GLU A 104 -10.58 0.82 1.98
N THR A 105 -10.61 1.16 0.69
CA THR A 105 -9.63 0.71 -0.29
C THR A 105 -9.64 1.67 -1.48
N MET A 106 -8.46 1.93 -2.04
CA MET A 106 -8.27 2.76 -3.22
C MET A 106 -7.52 1.96 -4.28
N ILE A 107 -8.02 1.98 -5.51
CA ILE A 107 -7.42 1.28 -6.66
C ILE A 107 -7.00 2.35 -7.67
N LEU A 108 -5.74 2.29 -8.11
CA LEU A 108 -5.18 3.18 -9.12
C LEU A 108 -4.70 2.34 -10.30
N GLU A 109 -5.26 2.60 -11.48
CA GLU A 109 -4.82 1.97 -12.73
C GLU A 109 -3.81 2.88 -13.41
N MET A 110 -2.62 2.34 -13.68
CA MET A 110 -1.53 3.04 -14.35
C MET A 110 -1.11 2.26 -15.59
N GLU A 111 -0.45 2.93 -16.53
CA GLU A 111 0.12 2.26 -17.68
C GLU A 111 1.15 1.21 -17.22
N GLY A 112 0.87 -0.07 -17.51
CA GLY A 112 1.73 -1.21 -17.15
C GLY A 112 1.65 -1.68 -15.69
N ALA A 113 0.88 -1.04 -14.81
CA ALA A 113 0.79 -1.41 -13.40
C ALA A 113 -0.55 -1.05 -12.75
N ARG A 114 -0.93 -1.80 -11.70
CA ARG A 114 -2.12 -1.51 -10.89
C ARG A 114 -1.72 -1.38 -9.43
N LEU A 115 -2.07 -0.27 -8.78
CA LEU A 115 -1.84 -0.08 -7.35
C LEU A 115 -3.13 -0.29 -6.57
N VAL A 116 -3.03 -0.98 -5.44
CA VAL A 116 -4.12 -1.10 -4.48
C VAL A 116 -3.65 -0.67 -3.11
N VAL A 117 -4.30 0.34 -2.55
CA VAL A 117 -4.00 0.93 -1.25
C VAL A 117 -5.10 0.58 -0.26
N ALA A 118 -4.71 0.12 0.92
CA ALA A 118 -5.62 -0.26 2.00
C ALA A 118 -5.10 0.23 3.37
N PRO A 119 -5.97 0.42 4.37
CA PRO A 119 -5.57 0.88 5.69
C PRO A 119 -4.94 -0.25 6.52
N ALA A 120 -3.72 0.00 7.00
CA ALA A 120 -2.95 -0.87 7.89
C ALA A 120 -3.01 -0.41 9.36
N GLY A 121 -4.03 0.36 9.72
CA GLY A 121 -4.24 0.94 11.06
C GLY A 121 -4.68 2.40 10.97
N PRO A 122 -4.81 3.11 12.10
CA PRO A 122 -5.25 4.51 12.11
C PRO A 122 -4.23 5.49 11.50
N GLN A 123 -2.97 5.08 11.41
CA GLN A 123 -1.85 5.95 11.01
C GLN A 123 -1.05 5.40 9.82
N TYR A 124 -1.42 4.23 9.30
CA TYR A 124 -0.61 3.49 8.34
C TYR A 124 -1.43 3.01 7.17
N LEU A 125 -0.80 3.02 6.00
CA LEU A 125 -1.32 2.52 4.75
C LEU A 125 -0.42 1.40 4.24
N VAL A 126 -1.02 0.48 3.50
CA VAL A 126 -0.32 -0.51 2.71
C VAL A 126 -0.67 -0.32 1.25
N CYS A 127 0.33 -0.41 0.37
CA CYS A 127 0.15 -0.38 -1.07
C CYS A 127 0.74 -1.63 -1.70
N LEU A 128 -0.05 -2.33 -2.51
CA LEU A 128 0.42 -3.39 -3.39
C LEU A 128 0.52 -2.85 -4.81
N VAL A 129 1.66 -3.08 -5.44
CA VAL A 129 1.88 -2.84 -6.87
C VAL A 129 1.75 -4.17 -7.58
N GLY A 130 0.71 -4.33 -8.38
CA GLY A 130 0.51 -5.46 -9.25
C GLY A 130 0.90 -5.15 -10.69
N SER A 131 1.15 -6.21 -11.47
CA SER A 131 1.26 -6.09 -12.93
C SER A 131 -0.10 -5.73 -13.53
N GLU A 132 -0.10 -5.25 -14.77
CA GLU A 132 -1.33 -4.96 -15.51
C GLU A 132 -2.25 -6.18 -15.67
N LYS A 133 -1.67 -7.39 -15.65
CA LYS A 133 -2.39 -8.67 -15.73
C LYS A 133 -2.97 -9.13 -14.39
N ALA A 134 -2.64 -8.46 -13.29
CA ALA A 134 -3.12 -8.84 -11.96
C ALA A 134 -4.63 -8.61 -11.83
N GLU A 135 -5.39 -9.60 -11.38
CA GLU A 135 -6.82 -9.39 -11.10
C GLU A 135 -7.02 -8.40 -9.94
N VAL A 136 -7.83 -7.35 -10.18
CA VAL A 136 -8.14 -6.31 -9.19
C VAL A 136 -8.63 -6.90 -7.87
N GLY A 137 -9.58 -7.84 -7.95
CA GLY A 137 -10.18 -8.47 -6.77
C GLY A 137 -9.17 -9.21 -5.91
N MET A 138 -8.21 -9.89 -6.55
CA MET A 138 -7.11 -10.58 -5.85
C MET A 138 -6.17 -9.59 -5.17
N LEU A 139 -5.73 -8.53 -5.89
CA LEU A 139 -4.88 -7.50 -5.31
C LEU A 139 -5.55 -6.81 -4.12
N MET A 140 -6.84 -6.50 -4.24
CA MET A 140 -7.65 -5.93 -3.17
C MET A 140 -7.73 -6.85 -1.96
N ALA A 141 -8.08 -8.13 -2.15
CA ALA A 141 -8.14 -9.08 -1.06
C ALA A 141 -6.77 -9.23 -0.35
N LYS A 142 -5.67 -9.31 -1.11
CA LYS A 142 -4.31 -9.38 -0.57
C LYS A 142 -3.93 -8.12 0.22
N ALA A 143 -4.25 -6.93 -0.31
CA ALA A 143 -3.95 -5.65 0.35
C ALA A 143 -4.72 -5.50 1.65
N GLN A 144 -6.02 -5.83 1.66
CA GLN A 144 -6.86 -5.78 2.86
C GLN A 144 -6.41 -6.80 3.92
N ALA A 145 -6.09 -8.03 3.52
CA ALA A 145 -5.59 -9.05 4.43
C ALA A 145 -4.25 -8.64 5.06
N LEU A 146 -3.34 -8.08 4.26
CA LEU A 146 -2.07 -7.57 4.76
C LEU A 146 -2.28 -6.36 5.70
N GLY A 147 -3.17 -5.43 5.34
CA GLY A 147 -3.53 -4.30 6.18
C GLY A 147 -4.12 -4.73 7.53
N ALA A 148 -5.00 -5.72 7.56
CA ALA A 148 -5.55 -6.29 8.79
C ALA A 148 -4.46 -6.92 9.66
N TYR A 149 -3.59 -7.75 9.07
CA TYR A 149 -2.48 -8.37 9.79
C TYR A 149 -1.53 -7.33 10.41
N LEU A 150 -1.17 -6.30 9.64
CA LEU A 150 -0.30 -5.23 10.11
C LEU A 150 -0.96 -4.38 11.19
N ARG A 151 -2.27 -4.11 11.07
CA ARG A 151 -3.04 -3.37 12.08
C ARG A 151 -2.99 -4.08 13.44
N ASP A 152 -3.21 -5.38 13.46
CA ASP A 152 -3.14 -6.18 14.69
C ASP A 152 -1.73 -6.14 15.27
N GLY A 153 -0.70 -6.28 14.41
CA GLY A 153 0.70 -6.17 14.81
C GLY A 153 1.07 -4.79 15.37
N PHE A 154 0.64 -3.70 14.73
CA PHE A 154 0.90 -2.33 15.19
C PHE A 154 0.15 -2.01 16.48
N GLY A 155 -1.09 -2.47 16.63
CA GLY A 155 -1.89 -2.26 17.84
C GLY A 155 -1.26 -2.90 19.08
N GLN A 156 -0.72 -4.11 18.96
CA GLN A 156 -0.03 -4.78 20.06
C GLN A 156 1.22 -4.03 20.54
N LEU A 157 1.92 -3.32 19.63
CA LEU A 157 3.12 -2.56 19.97
C LEU A 157 2.81 -1.25 20.68
N GLN A 158 1.70 -0.60 20.33
CA GLN A 158 1.25 0.61 20.99
C GLN A 158 0.70 0.31 22.39
N ALA A 159 0.16 -0.88 22.63
CA ALA A 159 -0.34 -1.30 23.94
C ALA A 159 0.76 -1.81 24.90
N ALA A 160 1.96 -2.10 24.38
CA ALA A 160 3.08 -2.65 25.15
C ALA A 160 4.18 -1.63 25.50
N GLY A 161 3.99 -0.36 25.14
CA GLY A 161 4.88 0.76 25.48
C GLY A 161 4.16 1.76 26.38
#